data_AF-A0A0G1M6X5-F1
#
_entry.id   AF-A0A0G1M6X5-F1
#
_cell.length_a   1.000
_cell.length_b   1.000
_cell.length_c   1.000
_cell.angle_alpha   90.00
_cell.angle_beta   90.00
_cell.angle_gamma   90.00
#
_symmetry.space_group_name_H-M   'P 1'
#
loop_
_entity.id
_entity.type
_entity.pdbx_description
1 polymer ?
#
loop_
_entity_poly.entity_id
_entity_poly.type
_entity_poly.pdbx_seq_one_letter_code
_entity_poly.pdbx_strand_id
1 'polypeptide(L)'
;MRILTGLLISIAGFLLIVYRERVKGMTGDIGFAEQYLGGGGTYTFYLLLGIVLFFVGLMWASGTLQSWFIENLGLYFGHPA
;
A
#
# COMPACT_ATOMS: atom_id res chain seq x y z
N MET A 1 5.38 10.73 -18.24
CA MET A 1 4.10 10.25 -17.64
C MET A 1 4.26 9.69 -16.22
N ARG A 2 5.46 9.35 -15.74
CA ARG A 2 5.70 8.72 -14.43
C ARG A 2 5.14 9.51 -13.23
N ILE A 3 5.28 10.84 -13.24
CA ILE A 3 4.77 11.75 -12.19
C ILE A 3 3.24 11.72 -12.12
N LEU A 4 2.57 11.87 -13.27
CA LEU A 4 1.10 11.80 -13.38
C LEU A 4 0.56 10.46 -12.87
N THR A 5 1.17 9.35 -13.30
CA THR A 5 0.75 8.02 -12.83
C THR A 5 0.98 7.81 -11.34
N GLY A 6 2.13 8.25 -10.80
CA GLY A 6 2.42 8.10 -9.37
C GLY A 6 1.49 8.96 -8.50
N LEU A 7 1.18 10.16 -8.96
CA LEU A 7 0.25 11.06 -8.29
C LEU A 7 -1.19 10.50 -8.31
N LEU A 8 -1.63 9.91 -9.43
CA LEU A 8 -2.92 9.21 -9.49
C LEU A 8 -2.98 8.01 -8.54
N ILE A 9 -1.91 7.20 -8.47
CA ILE A 9 -1.82 6.06 -7.54
C ILE A 9 -1.85 6.56 -6.09
N SER A 10 -1.16 7.65 -5.79
CA SER A 10 -1.16 8.24 -4.45
C SER A 10 -2.56 8.70 -4.06
N ILE A 11 -3.24 9.44 -4.96
CA ILE A 11 -4.62 9.87 -4.76
C ILE A 11 -5.53 8.66 -4.55
N ALA A 12 -5.41 7.61 -5.36
CA ALA A 12 -6.20 6.39 -5.20
C ALA A 12 -5.97 5.71 -3.83
N GLY A 13 -4.71 5.61 -3.38
CA GLY A 13 -4.37 5.10 -2.05
C GLY A 13 -4.98 5.94 -0.93
N PHE A 14 -4.92 7.26 -1.05
CA PHE A 14 -5.55 8.18 -0.10
C PHE A 14 -7.08 8.03 -0.07
N LEU A 15 -7.73 7.96 -1.24
CA LEU A 15 -9.17 7.69 -1.33
C LEU A 15 -9.53 6.35 -0.70
N LEU A 16 -8.69 5.33 -0.83
CA LEU A 16 -8.93 4.04 -0.20
C LEU A 16 -8.91 4.14 1.33
N ILE A 17 -8.01 4.96 1.91
CA ILE A 17 -7.98 5.23 3.36
C ILE A 17 -9.26 5.95 3.81
N VAL A 18 -9.67 6.99 3.07
CA VAL A 18 -10.85 7.81 3.40
C VAL A 18 -12.15 7.00 3.26
N TYR A 19 -12.29 6.24 2.18
CA TYR A 19 -13.50 5.49 1.85
C TYR A 19 -13.42 4.01 2.26
N ARG A 20 -12.49 3.62 3.13
CA ARG A 20 -12.31 2.23 3.58
C ARG A 20 -13.58 1.59 4.13
N GLU A 21 -14.44 2.35 4.80
CA GLU A 21 -15.71 1.84 5.31
C GLU A 21 -16.68 1.49 4.19
N ARG A 22 -16.72 2.32 3.14
CA ARG A 22 -17.55 2.10 1.96
C ARG A 22 -17.02 0.94 1.12
N VAL A 23 -15.70 0.84 0.97
CA VAL A 23 -15.03 -0.28 0.31
C VAL A 23 -15.31 -1.58 1.07
N LYS A 24 -15.18 -1.57 2.40
CA LYS A 24 -15.55 -2.72 3.23
C LYS A 24 -17.03 -3.06 3.07
N GLY A 25 -17.93 -2.08 3.14
CA GLY A 25 -19.37 -2.30 2.97
C GLY A 25 -19.76 -2.94 1.64
N MET A 26 -18.95 -2.73 0.59
CA MET A 26 -19.13 -3.39 -0.71
C MET A 26 -18.48 -4.79 -0.77
N THR A 27 -17.33 -4.97 -0.12
CA THR A 27 -16.50 -6.19 -0.28
C THR A 27 -16.82 -7.24 0.78
N GLY A 28 -17.39 -6.84 1.92
CA GLY A 28 -17.59 -7.68 3.10
C GLY A 28 -16.34 -7.83 3.95
N ASP A 29 -16.40 -8.73 4.92
CA ASP A 29 -15.27 -9.07 5.78
C ASP A 29 -14.31 -10.05 5.10
N ILE A 30 -13.04 -9.70 5.09
CA ILE A 30 -11.98 -10.54 4.51
C ILE A 30 -11.52 -11.49 5.62
N GLY A 31 -11.84 -12.78 5.49
CA GLY A 31 -11.49 -13.80 6.50
C GLY A 31 -10.00 -13.84 6.85
N PHE A 32 -9.10 -13.61 5.87
CA PHE A 32 -7.67 -13.45 6.12
C PHE A 32 -7.36 -12.24 7.01
N ALA A 33 -7.98 -11.09 6.72
CA ALA A 33 -7.74 -9.88 7.50
C ALA A 33 -8.26 -10.03 8.93
N GLU A 34 -9.42 -10.66 9.12
CA GLU A 34 -9.96 -10.90 10.46
C GLU A 34 -9.15 -11.92 11.26
N GLN A 35 -8.63 -12.96 10.60
CA GLN A 35 -7.81 -13.99 11.26
C GLN A 35 -6.44 -13.45 11.71
N TYR A 36 -5.80 -12.59 10.91
CA TYR A 36 -4.46 -12.07 11.21
C TYR A 36 -4.46 -10.75 11.99
N LEU A 37 -5.46 -9.88 11.77
CA LEU A 37 -5.52 -8.55 12.39
C LEU A 37 -6.60 -8.45 13.49
N GLY A 38 -7.37 -9.51 13.73
CA GLY A 38 -8.40 -9.60 14.77
C GLY A 38 -9.77 -9.07 14.35
N GLY A 39 -10.68 -8.93 15.32
CA GLY A 39 -12.03 -8.43 15.07
C GLY A 39 -12.03 -7.03 14.45
N GLY A 40 -12.63 -6.88 13.27
CA GLY A 40 -12.55 -5.64 12.48
C GLY A 40 -11.25 -5.50 11.67
N GLY A 41 -10.44 -6.54 11.58
CA GLY A 41 -9.17 -6.59 10.86
C GLY A 41 -9.27 -6.17 9.40
N THR A 42 -10.43 -6.38 8.75
CA THR A 42 -10.74 -5.88 7.41
C THR A 42 -10.55 -4.35 7.28
N TYR A 43 -10.94 -3.56 8.28
CA TYR A 43 -10.76 -2.09 8.27
C TYR A 43 -9.28 -1.71 8.36
N THR A 44 -8.55 -2.39 9.24
CA THR A 44 -7.11 -2.20 9.42
C THR A 44 -6.35 -2.60 8.17
N PHE A 45 -6.76 -3.68 7.51
CA PHE A 45 -6.19 -4.13 6.25
C PHE A 45 -6.34 -3.08 5.15
N TYR A 46 -7.54 -2.53 4.94
CA TYR A 46 -7.73 -1.47 3.95
C TYR A 46 -6.95 -0.20 4.29
N LEU A 47 -6.87 0.17 5.57
CA LEU A 47 -6.03 1.30 5.99
C LEU A 47 -4.56 1.06 5.66
N LEU A 48 -4.00 -0.10 6.03
CA LEU A 48 -2.61 -0.45 5.74
C LEU A 48 -2.34 -0.50 4.24
N LEU A 49 -3.23 -1.12 3.47
CA LEU A 49 -3.14 -1.19 2.01
C LEU A 49 -3.14 0.22 1.39
N GLY A 50 -4.04 1.09 1.85
CA GLY A 50 -4.14 2.47 1.37
C GLY A 50 -2.91 3.30 1.70
N ILE A 51 -2.35 3.14 2.90
CA ILE A 51 -1.10 3.80 3.31
C ILE A 51 0.06 3.34 2.42
N VAL A 52 0.20 2.03 2.20
CA VAL A 52 1.25 1.48 1.33
C VAL A 52 1.10 2.01 -0.09
N LEU A 53 -0.11 1.98 -0.66
CA LEU A 53 -0.40 2.51 -1.99
C LEU A 53 -0.09 4.00 -2.11
N PHE A 54 -0.40 4.77 -1.07
CA PHE A 54 -0.09 6.20 -1.02
C PHE A 54 1.42 6.45 -1.11
N PHE A 55 2.21 5.81 -0.24
CA PHE A 55 3.67 5.97 -0.25
C PHE A 55 4.31 5.43 -1.53
N VAL A 56 3.87 4.27 -2.02
CA VAL A 56 4.34 3.69 -3.28
C VAL A 56 4.05 4.62 -4.46
N GLY A 57 2.86 5.21 -4.52
CA GLY A 57 2.51 6.22 -5.53
C GLY A 57 3.44 7.43 -5.48
N LEU A 58 3.73 7.94 -4.28
CA LEU A 58 4.62 9.08 -4.10
C LEU A 58 6.05 8.74 -4.53
N MET A 59 6.55 7.56 -4.15
CA MET A 59 7.88 7.08 -4.54
C MET A 59 8.01 6.82 -6.04
N TRP A 60 6.92 6.39 -6.69
CA TRP A 60 6.87 6.26 -8.14
C TRP A 60 6.91 7.61 -8.84
N ALA A 61 6.19 8.60 -8.28
CA ALA A 61 6.19 9.97 -8.79
C ALA A 61 7.59 10.62 -8.66
N SER A 62 8.25 10.46 -7.51
CA SER A 62 9.62 10.94 -7.29
C SER A 62 10.67 10.14 -8.06
N GLY A 63 10.35 8.91 -8.50
CA GLY A 63 11.30 8.00 -9.13
C GLY A 63 12.23 7.29 -8.17
N THR A 64 12.04 7.45 -6.86
CA THR A 64 12.88 6.84 -5.82
C THR A 64 12.44 5.43 -5.45
N LEU A 65 11.33 4.94 -6.00
CA LEU A 65 10.81 3.61 -5.71
C LEU A 65 11.83 2.49 -5.98
N GLN A 66 12.49 2.54 -7.14
CA GLN A 66 13.45 1.52 -7.52
C GLN A 66 14.69 1.55 -6.61
N SER A 67 15.23 2.74 -6.33
CA SER A 67 16.40 2.91 -5.45
C SER A 67 16.09 2.46 -4.03
N TRP A 68 14.97 2.90 -3.45
CA TRP A 68 14.56 2.50 -2.11
C TRP A 68 14.33 0.98 -2.01
N PHE A 69 13.72 0.37 -3.02
CA PHE A 69 13.50 -1.09 -3.03
C PHE A 69 14.83 -1.85 -3.07
N ILE A 70 15.77 -1.45 -3.92
CA ILE A 70 17.10 -2.07 -4.01
C ILE A 70 17.90 -1.85 -2.72
N GLU A 71 17.84 -0.66 -2.13
CA GLU A 71 18.56 -0.36 -0.89
C GLU A 71 18.00 -1.12 0.31
N ASN A 72 16.66 -1.21 0.44
CA ASN A 72 16.04 -1.85 1.59
C ASN A 72 15.92 -3.37 1.45
N LEU A 73 15.61 -3.90 0.26
CA LEU A 73 15.49 -5.34 0.03
C LEU A 73 16.79 -5.97 -0.48
N GLY A 74 17.61 -5.24 -1.24
CA GLY A 74 18.92 -5.73 -1.69
C GLY A 74 19.89 -6.00 -0.54
N LEU A 75 19.74 -5.35 0.61
CA LEU A 75 20.47 -5.69 1.83
C LEU A 75 20.15 -7.10 2.36
N TYR A 76 18.95 -7.62 2.10
CA TYR A 76 18.54 -8.96 2.55
C TYR A 76 18.80 -10.06 1.51
N PHE A 77 18.94 -9.69 0.23
CA PHE A 77 19.13 -10.65 -0.88
C PHE A 77 20.51 -10.55 -1.57
N GLY A 78 21.37 -9.60 -1.17
CA GLY A 78 22.65 -9.30 -1.82
C GLY A 78 23.86 -9.43 -0.89
N HIS A 79 24.27 -10.67 -0.63
CA HIS A 79 25.61 -10.98 -0.11
C HIS A 79 26.18 -12.16 -0.92
N PRO A 80 27.03 -11.94 -1.94
CA PRO A 80 28.07 -12.90 -2.23
C PRO A 80 29.10 -12.80 -1.09
N ALA A 81 29.22 -13.88 -0.31
CA ALA A 81 30.38 -14.11 0.53
C ALA A 81 31.66 -14.16 -0.31
#